data_AF-A0A8X6KLB0-F1
#
_entry.id   AF-A0A8X6KLB0-F1
#
_cell.length_a   1.000
_cell.length_b   1.000
_cell.length_c   1.000
_cell.angle_alpha   90.00
_cell.angle_beta   90.00
_cell.angle_gamma   90.00
#
_symmetry.space_group_name_H-M   'P 1'
#
loop_
_entity.id
_entity.type
_entity.pdbx_description
1 polymer ?
#
loop_
_entity_poly.entity_id
_entity_poly.type
_entity_poly.pdbx_seq_one_letter_code
_entity_poly.pdbx_strand_id
1 'polypeptide(L)'
;MLLNVVKGPTSFKTLKSVNGILYPTYEAACLALGLLEGDNHWSDTLTNARISSSASKLRELFAIIFVFCNVSNPSELWDKFQDHLMEDYIRDFQRHYPDADINAHLENFSNRAFCFRYKTFFFL
;
A
#
# COMPACT_ATOMS: atom_id res chain seq x y z
N MET A 1 -10.79 9.96 -12.82
CA MET A 1 -11.47 11.26 -13.08
C MET A 1 -12.88 11.04 -13.61
N LEU A 2 -13.93 11.48 -12.89
CA LEU A 2 -15.35 11.34 -13.30
C LEU A 2 -15.79 12.27 -14.44
N LEU A 3 -15.24 13.49 -14.49
CA LEU A 3 -15.69 14.54 -15.41
C LEU A 3 -15.52 14.18 -16.91
N ASN A 4 -14.55 13.34 -17.23
CA ASN A 4 -14.28 12.96 -18.62
C ASN A 4 -15.14 11.79 -19.10
N VAL A 5 -15.85 11.12 -18.19
CA VAL A 5 -16.54 9.85 -18.44
C VAL A 5 -18.06 10.05 -18.39
N VAL A 6 -18.55 10.87 -17.46
CA VAL A 6 -19.97 11.21 -17.36
C VAL A 6 -20.28 12.34 -18.35
N LYS A 7 -20.96 12.02 -19.47
CA LYS A 7 -21.37 13.03 -20.46
C LYS A 7 -22.51 13.90 -19.90
N GLY A 8 -22.30 15.22 -19.88
CA GLY A 8 -23.34 16.21 -19.55
C GLY A 8 -23.89 16.12 -18.12
N PRO A 9 -23.05 16.12 -17.07
CA PRO A 9 -23.54 16.08 -15.70
C PRO A 9 -24.35 17.35 -15.40
N THR A 10 -25.65 17.20 -15.18
CA THR A 10 -26.57 18.29 -14.82
C THR A 10 -26.53 18.64 -13.33
N SER A 11 -25.85 17.83 -12.51
CA SER A 11 -25.68 18.07 -11.08
C SER A 11 -24.50 17.28 -10.48
N PHE A 12 -24.03 17.70 -9.31
CA PHE A 12 -23.05 16.94 -8.51
C PHE A 12 -23.56 15.55 -8.07
N LYS A 13 -24.88 15.37 -7.94
CA LYS A 13 -25.49 14.06 -7.68
C LYS A 13 -25.32 13.12 -8.88
N THR A 14 -25.45 13.65 -10.10
CA THR A 14 -25.28 12.89 -11.34
C THR A 14 -23.85 12.34 -11.45
N LEU A 15 -22.85 13.09 -10.97
CA LEU A 15 -21.45 12.64 -10.92
C LEU A 15 -21.21 11.47 -9.94
N LYS A 16 -22.06 11.29 -8.92
CA LYS A 16 -21.97 10.17 -7.97
C LYS A 16 -22.84 8.99 -8.37
N SER A 17 -23.52 9.07 -9.51
CA SER A 17 -24.45 8.04 -9.96
C SER A 17 -23.83 7.22 -11.08
N VAL A 18 -23.74 5.90 -10.89
CA VAL A 18 -23.23 4.96 -11.90
C VAL A 18 -24.32 3.94 -12.18
N ASN A 19 -24.76 3.83 -13.44
CA ASN A 19 -25.86 2.94 -13.87
C ASN A 19 -27.14 3.07 -13.01
N GLY A 20 -27.47 4.30 -12.58
CA GLY A 20 -28.65 4.59 -11.76
C GLY A 20 -28.48 4.37 -10.25
N ILE A 21 -27.31 3.89 -9.79
CA ILE A 21 -26.99 3.72 -8.37
C ILE A 21 -26.21 4.94 -7.87
N LEU A 22 -26.70 5.58 -6.82
CA LEU A 22 -26.02 6.70 -6.16
C LEU A 22 -25.01 6.18 -5.12
N TYR A 23 -23.74 6.50 -5.32
CA TYR A 23 -22.67 6.09 -4.43
C TYR A 23 -22.44 7.12 -3.30
N PRO A 24 -21.95 6.70 -2.13
CA PRO A 24 -21.76 7.58 -0.98
C PRO A 24 -20.62 8.59 -1.18
N THR A 25 -19.62 8.27 -2.00
CA THR A 25 -18.47 9.14 -2.30
C THR A 25 -18.20 9.19 -3.81
N TYR A 26 -17.50 10.23 -4.28
CA TYR A 26 -17.04 10.29 -5.66
C TYR A 26 -16.03 9.19 -5.99
N GLU A 27 -15.23 8.79 -5.00
CA GLU A 27 -14.29 7.68 -5.11
C GLU A 27 -15.02 6.35 -5.35
N ALA A 28 -16.09 6.08 -4.60
CA ALA A 28 -16.91 4.88 -4.81
C ALA A 28 -17.59 4.87 -6.20
N ALA A 29 -18.01 6.04 -6.71
CA ALA A 29 -18.51 6.16 -8.08
C ALA A 29 -17.39 5.94 -9.12
N CYS A 30 -16.18 6.46 -8.89
CA CYS A 30 -15.01 6.20 -9.74
C CYS A 30 -14.65 4.71 -9.76
N LEU A 31 -14.64 4.04 -8.60
CA LEU A 31 -14.41 2.60 -8.47
C LEU A 31 -15.47 1.80 -9.24
N ALA A 32 -16.75 2.13 -9.08
CA ALA A 32 -17.85 1.47 -9.80
C ALA A 32 -17.81 1.67 -11.32
N LEU A 33 -17.21 2.77 -11.81
CA LEU A 33 -16.96 3.02 -13.22
C LEU A 33 -15.68 2.34 -13.74
N GLY A 34 -14.91 1.65 -12.88
CA GLY A 34 -13.61 1.09 -13.23
C GLY A 34 -12.54 2.16 -13.53
N LEU A 35 -12.72 3.39 -13.05
CA LEU A 35 -11.79 4.51 -13.25
C LEU A 35 -10.69 4.57 -12.20
N LEU A 36 -10.86 3.81 -11.12
CA LEU A 36 -9.84 3.56 -10.12
C LEU A 36 -9.49 2.08 -10.25
N GLU A 37 -8.24 1.79 -10.55
CA GLU A 37 -7.69 0.46 -10.32
C GLU A 37 -7.70 0.24 -8.81
N GLY A 38 -8.32 -0.85 -8.34
CA GLY A 38 -8.24 -1.20 -6.92
C GLY A 38 -6.79 -1.47 -6.50
N ASP A 39 -6.53 -1.45 -5.19
CA ASP A 39 -5.19 -1.66 -4.62
C ASP A 39 -4.51 -2.99 -5.02
N ASN A 40 -5.25 -3.90 -5.65
CA ASN A 40 -4.75 -5.16 -6.21
C ASN A 40 -3.54 -4.97 -7.12
N HIS A 41 -3.47 -3.88 -7.90
CA HIS A 41 -2.34 -3.64 -8.80
C HIS A 41 -1.01 -3.46 -8.04
N TRP A 42 -1.04 -2.84 -6.86
CA TRP A 42 0.14 -2.66 -6.02
C TRP A 42 0.59 -3.98 -5.41
N SER A 43 -0.38 -4.80 -5.00
CA SER A 43 -0.11 -6.16 -4.52
C SER A 43 0.53 -7.02 -5.60
N ASP A 44 0.04 -6.98 -6.84
CA ASP A 44 0.61 -7.77 -7.95
C ASP A 44 2.02 -7.29 -8.29
N THR A 45 2.22 -5.96 -8.31
CA THR A 45 3.53 -5.34 -8.53
C THR A 45 4.55 -5.81 -7.50
N LEU A 46 4.21 -5.75 -6.20
CA LEU A 46 5.09 -6.21 -5.13
C LEU A 46 5.30 -7.73 -5.13
N THR A 47 4.27 -8.50 -5.52
CA THR A 47 4.35 -9.97 -5.67
C THR A 47 5.35 -10.36 -6.76
N ASN A 48 5.39 -9.63 -7.87
CA ASN A 48 6.36 -9.87 -8.92
C ASN A 48 7.77 -9.41 -8.49
N ALA A 49 7.86 -8.24 -7.86
CA ALA A 49 9.14 -7.68 -7.43
C ALA A 49 9.83 -8.56 -6.38
N ARG A 50 9.10 -9.17 -5.43
CA ARG A 50 9.74 -10.01 -4.38
C ARG A 50 10.50 -11.22 -4.95
N ILE A 51 10.12 -11.69 -6.14
CA ILE A 51 10.73 -12.88 -6.75
C ILE A 51 12.10 -12.55 -7.32
N SER A 52 12.30 -11.31 -7.78
CA SER A 52 13.48 -10.89 -8.55
C SER A 52 14.33 -9.81 -7.87
N SER A 53 13.85 -9.23 -6.76
CA SER A 53 14.48 -8.09 -6.08
C SER A 53 14.97 -8.46 -4.69
N SER A 54 16.02 -7.79 -4.23
CA SER A 54 16.44 -7.85 -2.83
C SER A 54 15.45 -7.12 -1.90
N ALA A 55 15.43 -7.48 -0.61
CA ALA A 55 14.59 -6.81 0.38
C ALA A 55 14.76 -5.28 0.39
N SER A 56 16.00 -4.77 0.27
CA SER A 56 16.28 -3.33 0.14
C SER A 56 15.59 -2.69 -1.08
N LYS A 57 15.64 -3.33 -2.25
CA LYS A 57 14.96 -2.83 -3.46
C LYS A 57 13.45 -2.95 -3.38
N LEU A 58 12.96 -3.99 -2.71
CA LEU A 58 11.54 -4.14 -2.43
C LEU A 58 11.02 -3.04 -1.48
N ARG A 59 11.81 -2.63 -0.48
CA ARG A 59 11.51 -1.47 0.39
C ARG A 59 11.46 -0.15 -0.37
N GLU A 60 12.38 0.07 -1.30
CA GLU A 60 12.39 1.27 -2.17
C GLU A 60 11.10 1.35 -2.99
N LEU A 61 10.70 0.23 -3.62
CA LEU A 61 9.46 0.14 -4.39
C LEU A 61 8.22 0.34 -3.50
N PHE A 62 8.18 -0.29 -2.33
CA PHE A 62 7.09 -0.10 -1.38
C PHE A 62 6.94 1.36 -0.96
N ALA A 63 8.06 2.07 -0.70
CA ALA A 63 8.04 3.48 -0.36
C ALA A 63 7.52 4.35 -1.52
N ILE A 64 7.91 4.06 -2.77
CA ILE A 64 7.38 4.76 -3.95
C ILE A 64 5.86 4.57 -4.06
N ILE A 65 5.38 3.33 -3.95
CA ILE A 65 3.95 3.03 -3.98
C ILE A 65 3.22 3.78 -2.86
N PHE A 66 3.74 3.71 -1.64
CA PHE A 66 3.11 4.34 -0.48
C PHE A 66 3.04 5.87 -0.60
N VAL A 67 4.07 6.52 -1.14
CA VAL A 67 4.14 7.98 -1.25
C VAL A 67 3.35 8.52 -2.45
N PHE A 68 3.40 7.84 -3.59
CA PHE A 68 2.92 8.42 -4.86
C PHE A 68 1.61 7.81 -5.37
N CYS A 69 1.25 6.60 -4.94
CA CYS A 69 0.18 5.85 -5.58
C CYS A 69 -1.18 5.91 -4.86
N ASN A 70 -1.30 6.73 -3.81
CA ASN A 70 -2.52 6.91 -3.03
C ASN A 70 -3.23 5.58 -2.69
N VAL A 71 -2.47 4.66 -2.09
CA VAL A 71 -2.94 3.33 -1.69
C VAL A 71 -4.13 3.46 -0.73
N SER A 72 -5.24 2.78 -1.04
CA SER A 72 -6.49 2.88 -0.26
C SER A 72 -6.33 2.26 1.13
N ASN A 73 -5.68 1.10 1.22
CA ASN A 73 -5.38 0.40 2.47
C ASN A 73 -3.89 0.00 2.56
N PRO A 74 -2.99 0.95 2.89
CA PRO A 74 -1.57 0.66 2.98
C PRO A 74 -1.20 -0.24 4.17
N SER A 75 -2.04 -0.33 5.21
CA SER A 75 -1.80 -1.24 6.33
C SER A 75 -1.91 -2.69 5.88
N GLU A 76 -2.97 -3.02 5.14
CA GLU A 76 -3.15 -4.35 4.55
C GLU A 76 -2.02 -4.69 3.57
N LEU A 77 -1.58 -3.72 2.77
CA LEU A 77 -0.44 -3.91 1.87
C LEU A 77 0.86 -4.17 2.64
N TRP A 78 1.11 -3.42 3.72
CA TRP A 78 2.26 -3.68 4.60
C TRP A 78 2.19 -5.08 5.21
N ASP A 79 1.06 -5.44 5.80
CA ASP A 79 0.88 -6.71 6.50
C ASP A 79 1.20 -7.91 5.61
N LYS A 80 0.85 -7.79 4.32
CA LYS A 80 1.10 -8.80 3.29
C LYS A 80 2.57 -8.96 2.91
N PHE A 81 3.37 -7.90 2.98
CA PHE A 81 4.75 -7.88 2.44
C PHE A 81 5.85 -7.68 3.49
N GLN A 82 5.51 -7.35 4.75
CA GLN A 82 6.46 -7.02 5.80
C GLN A 82 7.60 -8.04 5.96
N ASP A 83 7.31 -9.34 5.92
CA ASP A 83 8.31 -10.40 6.06
C ASP A 83 9.38 -10.34 4.96
N HIS A 84 8.97 -10.02 3.73
CA HIS A 84 9.86 -9.92 2.58
C HIS A 84 10.62 -8.60 2.58
N LEU A 85 9.98 -7.53 3.06
CA LEU A 85 10.60 -6.23 3.27
C LEU A 85 11.63 -6.26 4.38
N MET A 86 11.54 -7.19 5.33
CA MET A 86 12.43 -7.30 6.49
C MET A 86 13.41 -8.48 6.43
N GLU A 87 13.42 -9.25 5.33
CA GLU A 87 14.18 -10.50 5.21
C GLU A 87 15.68 -10.34 5.55
N ASP A 88 16.31 -9.29 5.02
CA ASP A 88 17.73 -9.01 5.25
C ASP A 88 18.01 -8.58 6.70
N TYR A 89 17.13 -7.78 7.31
CA TYR A 89 17.22 -7.41 8.73
C TYR A 89 17.05 -8.62 9.64
N ILE A 90 16.07 -9.49 9.35
CA ILE A 90 15.84 -10.72 10.12
C ILE A 90 17.08 -11.61 10.04
N ARG A 91 17.61 -11.80 8.82
CA ARG A 91 18.82 -12.61 8.60
C ARG A 91 20.04 -12.03 9.32
N ASP A 92 20.22 -10.72 9.29
CA ASP A 92 21.34 -10.07 9.98
C ASP A 92 21.20 -10.17 11.51
N PHE A 93 19.99 -9.98 12.02
CA PHE A 93 19.69 -10.12 13.44
C PHE A 93 19.95 -11.54 13.94
N GLN A 94 19.47 -12.57 13.21
CA GLN A 94 19.72 -13.98 13.53
C GLN A 94 21.20 -14.32 13.60
N ARG A 95 22.01 -13.72 12.73
CA ARG A 95 23.46 -13.95 12.72
C ARG A 95 24.14 -13.35 13.95
N HIS A 96 23.70 -12.19 14.41
CA HIS A 96 24.27 -11.51 15.57
C HIS A 96 23.71 -12.03 16.91
N TYR A 97 22.47 -12.51 16.92
CA TYR A 97 21.74 -12.92 18.12
C TYR A 97 20.98 -14.24 17.89
N PRO A 98 21.67 -15.39 17.83
CA PRO A 98 21.05 -16.68 17.50
C PRO A 98 20.02 -17.17 18.55
N ASP A 99 20.16 -16.75 19.81
CA ASP A 99 19.30 -17.17 20.93
C ASP A 99 18.18 -16.15 21.26
N ALA A 100 18.08 -15.04 20.51
CA ALA A 100 17.11 -13.99 20.79
C ALA A 100 15.75 -14.26 20.14
N ASP A 101 14.65 -13.90 20.84
CA ASP A 101 13.30 -13.96 20.28
C ASP A 101 13.08 -12.84 19.27
N ILE A 102 13.04 -13.25 17.99
CA ILE A 102 12.81 -12.38 16.85
C ILE A 102 11.42 -11.75 16.84
N ASN A 103 10.40 -12.46 17.34
CA ASN A 103 9.02 -11.96 17.25
C ASN A 103 8.85 -10.72 18.13
N ALA A 104 9.42 -10.75 19.34
CA ALA A 104 9.45 -9.59 20.23
C ALA A 104 10.21 -8.39 19.61
N HIS A 105 11.23 -8.63 18.79
CA HIS A 105 11.97 -7.56 18.11
C HIS A 105 11.25 -7.03 16.86
N LEU A 106 10.61 -7.90 16.09
CA LEU A 106 9.84 -7.52 14.90
C LEU A 106 8.58 -6.75 15.27
N GLU A 107 7.88 -7.11 16.34
CA GLU A 107 6.75 -6.33 16.85
C GLU A 107 7.20 -4.90 17.24
N ASN A 108 8.34 -4.77 17.90
CA ASN A 108 8.93 -3.45 18.20
C ASN A 108 9.29 -2.66 16.93
N PHE A 109 9.76 -3.34 15.88
CA PHE A 109 10.13 -2.70 14.62
C PHE A 109 8.90 -2.30 13.80
N SER A 110 7.89 -3.16 13.71
CA SER A 110 6.62 -2.91 13.03
C SER A 110 5.84 -1.78 13.73
N ASN A 111 5.82 -1.77 15.07
CA ASN A 111 5.25 -0.67 15.85
C ASN A 111 5.97 0.67 15.60
N ARG A 112 7.29 0.65 15.38
CA ARG A 112 8.06 1.84 15.00
C ARG A 112 7.74 2.27 13.56
N ALA A 113 7.77 1.36 12.60
CA ALA A 113 7.48 1.62 11.19
C ALA A 113 6.08 2.21 10.98
N PHE A 114 5.07 1.72 11.71
CA PHE A 114 3.72 2.30 11.70
C PHE A 114 3.61 3.64 12.45
N CYS A 115 4.34 3.83 13.55
CA CYS A 115 4.42 5.15 14.21
C CYS A 115 5.02 6.24 13.31
N PHE A 116 5.79 5.87 12.28
CA PHE A 116 6.37 6.81 11.32
C PHE A 116 5.39 7.41 10.31
N ARG A 117 4.09 7.07 10.38
CA ARG A 117 3.04 7.70 9.55
C ARG A 117 2.82 9.20 9.81
N TYR A 118 3.50 9.82 10.79
CA TYR A 118 3.40 11.27 11.02
C TYR A 118 4.69 12.09 10.89
N LYS A 119 5.88 11.48 10.76
CA LYS A 119 7.11 12.24 10.49
C LYS A 119 8.28 11.32 10.22
N THR A 120 8.79 11.40 8.98
CA THR A 120 10.18 11.12 8.62
C THR A 120 10.46 9.70 8.09
N PHE A 121 10.51 9.62 6.76
CA PHE A 121 11.46 8.80 6.00
C PHE A 121 12.77 8.64 6.77
N PHE A 122 13.09 7.46 7.31
CA PHE A 122 14.47 7.10 7.58
C PHE A 122 14.59 5.60 7.79
N PHE A 123 15.07 4.91 6.76
CA PHE A 123 16.07 3.83 6.83
C PHE A 123 16.54 3.58 5.39
N LEU A 124 17.24 4.60 4.85
CA LEU A 124 18.38 4.38 3.97
C LEU A 124 19.58 4.03 4.87
#